data_AF-A0A0G4LQ70-F1
#
_entry.id   AF-A0A0G4LQ70-F1
#
_cell.length_a   1.000
_cell.length_b   1.000
_cell.length_c   1.000
_cell.angle_alpha   90.00
_cell.angle_beta   90.00
_cell.angle_gamma   90.00
#
_symmetry.space_group_name_H-M   'P 1'
#
loop_
_entity.id
_entity.type
_entity.pdbx_description
1 polymer ?
#
loop_
_entity_poly.entity_id
_entity_poly.type
_entity_poly.pdbx_seq_one_letter_code
_entity_poly.pdbx_strand_id
1 'polypeptide(L)'
;MALFRWRGPSSSRPQTVYATGDLAFYGRENAEARGVSEFYTRTHGSDVAKKDPFALHLENSEALKGMYLDAEHEDAYYRDQSVFGDGISIEDTMNVLVKYRSGASLTYSLTAYAPWEGFRVNFNGTGGRLEVEVVENSYVNSGGDQADEGSLEKRSIVLRKLFEKPQEIELGESVGAHGGGDTVLLNDLFGEPVSDEYMRAASHVDGAASILTGIAANRSIATGQVVNVDDILQVPEK
;
A
#
# COMPACT_ATOMS: atom_id res chain seq x y z
N MET A 1 -0.22 3.88 -1.14
CA MET A 1 0.23 4.60 0.08
C MET A 1 -0.43 3.93 1.27
N ALA A 2 0.33 3.26 2.14
CA ALA A 2 -0.23 2.68 3.37
C ALA A 2 -0.69 3.82 4.29
N LEU A 3 -1.95 3.75 4.74
CA LEU A 3 -2.63 4.83 5.46
C LEU A 3 -2.27 4.75 6.95
N PHE A 4 -1.40 5.65 7.43
CA PHE A 4 -1.15 5.80 8.87
C PHE A 4 -1.83 7.06 9.40
N ARG A 5 -2.79 6.86 10.30
CA ARG A 5 -3.42 7.94 11.07
C ARG A 5 -2.63 8.18 12.35
N TRP A 6 -2.21 9.42 12.59
CA TRP A 6 -1.65 9.84 13.87
C TRP A 6 -2.73 10.58 14.69
N ARG A 7 -3.01 10.08 15.90
CA ARG A 7 -3.77 10.84 16.91
C ARG A 7 -3.04 10.79 18.25
N GLY A 8 -2.27 11.85 18.53
CA GLY A 8 -2.10 12.32 19.90
C GLY A 8 -3.34 13.12 20.34
N PRO A 9 -3.27 13.85 21.47
CA PRO A 9 -4.34 14.75 21.93
C PRO A 9 -4.76 15.87 20.93
N SER A 10 -4.15 15.91 19.74
CA SER A 10 -4.65 16.62 18.57
C SER A 10 -4.74 15.67 17.39
N SER A 11 -5.93 15.50 16.82
CA SER A 11 -6.05 14.94 15.48
C SER A 11 -5.38 15.87 14.49
N SER A 12 -4.38 15.38 13.75
CA SER A 12 -3.65 16.20 12.79
C SER A 12 -3.91 15.79 11.34
N ARG A 13 -3.68 16.73 10.44
CA ARG A 13 -3.79 16.57 8.98
C ARG A 13 -2.50 17.03 8.30
N PRO A 14 -2.18 16.49 7.12
CA PRO A 14 -1.02 16.94 6.37
C PRO A 14 -1.15 18.43 6.05
N GLN A 15 -0.05 19.16 6.19
CA GLN A 15 0.06 20.59 5.88
C GLN A 15 0.84 20.77 4.58
N THR A 16 2.05 20.20 4.52
CA THR A 16 2.87 20.22 3.30
C THR A 16 3.39 18.83 2.99
N VAL A 17 3.53 18.56 1.69
CA VAL A 17 4.07 17.31 1.16
C VAL A 17 5.14 17.63 0.13
N TYR A 18 6.27 16.96 0.24
CA TYR A 18 7.29 16.91 -0.80
C TYR A 18 7.53 15.44 -1.15
N ALA A 19 7.69 15.14 -2.43
CA ALA A 19 7.90 13.79 -2.90
C ALA A 19 8.80 13.77 -4.14
N THR A 20 9.55 12.67 -4.25
CA THR A 20 10.28 12.27 -5.46
C THR A 20 9.88 10.83 -5.76
N GLY A 21 9.79 10.47 -7.03
CA GLY A 21 9.52 9.10 -7.44
C GLY A 21 10.01 8.86 -8.85
N ASP A 22 10.23 7.58 -9.14
CA ASP A 22 10.74 7.09 -10.42
C ASP A 22 9.98 5.82 -10.78
N LEU A 23 9.84 5.58 -12.09
CA LEU A 23 9.45 4.29 -12.66
C LEU A 23 10.75 3.59 -13.13
N ALA A 24 11.26 2.68 -12.31
CA ALA A 24 12.61 2.11 -12.47
C ALA A 24 12.63 0.63 -12.88
N PHE A 25 11.55 -0.12 -12.64
CA PHE A 25 11.50 -1.57 -12.86
C PHE A 25 10.40 -1.98 -13.83
N TYR A 26 9.18 -1.48 -13.63
CA TYR A 26 8.02 -1.81 -14.47
C TYR A 26 8.01 -0.99 -15.77
N GLY A 27 7.15 -1.39 -16.72
CA GLY A 27 7.09 -0.81 -18.06
C GLY A 27 8.14 -1.36 -19.03
N ARG A 28 7.81 -1.30 -20.32
CA ARG A 28 8.63 -1.90 -21.39
C ARG A 28 10.08 -1.40 -21.40
N GLU A 29 10.29 -0.09 -21.39
CA GLU A 29 11.63 0.50 -21.49
C GLU A 29 12.57 0.02 -20.37
N ASN A 30 12.07 -0.07 -19.14
CA ASN A 30 12.84 -0.56 -18.00
C ASN A 30 13.09 -2.07 -18.06
N ALA A 31 12.15 -2.84 -18.60
CA ALA A 31 12.34 -4.27 -18.84
C ALA A 31 13.40 -4.52 -19.93
N GLU A 32 13.35 -3.78 -21.04
CA GLU A 32 14.35 -3.84 -22.12
C GLU A 32 15.75 -3.46 -21.61
N ALA A 33 15.86 -2.41 -20.80
CA ALA A 33 17.12 -2.02 -20.16
C ALA A 33 17.71 -3.12 -19.25
N ARG A 34 16.86 -3.99 -18.69
CA ARG A 34 17.25 -5.17 -17.91
C ARG A 34 17.51 -6.41 -18.78
N GLY A 35 17.36 -6.31 -20.10
CA GLY A 35 17.62 -7.39 -21.06
C GLY A 35 16.42 -8.29 -21.34
N VAL A 36 15.21 -7.90 -20.94
CA VAL A 36 13.97 -8.62 -21.34
C VAL A 36 13.71 -8.34 -22.82
N SER A 37 13.51 -9.39 -23.62
CA SER A 37 13.28 -9.29 -25.07
C SER A 37 11.97 -9.91 -25.55
N GLU A 38 11.30 -10.66 -24.69
CA GLU A 38 10.00 -11.27 -24.98
C GLU A 38 8.92 -10.50 -24.22
N PHE A 39 7.91 -10.00 -24.94
CA PHE A 39 6.84 -9.18 -24.38
C PHE A 39 5.48 -9.67 -24.85
N TYR A 40 4.46 -9.38 -24.05
CA TYR A 40 3.07 -9.66 -24.36
C TYR A 40 2.18 -8.55 -23.82
N THR A 41 1.00 -8.36 -24.40
CA THR A 41 0.04 -7.34 -23.93
C THR A 41 -0.82 -7.88 -22.79
N ARG A 42 -1.28 -9.12 -22.90
CA ARG A 42 -2.13 -9.80 -21.89
C ARG A 42 -1.67 -11.22 -21.65
N THR A 43 -1.89 -11.70 -20.43
CA THR A 43 -1.53 -13.06 -20.02
C THR A 43 -2.34 -14.10 -20.78
N HIS A 44 -3.65 -13.90 -20.87
CA HIS A 44 -4.58 -14.80 -21.53
C HIS A 44 -4.23 -14.97 -23.01
N GLY A 45 -3.99 -16.22 -23.41
CA GLY A 45 -3.64 -16.59 -24.79
C GLY A 45 -2.17 -16.34 -25.17
N SER A 46 -1.31 -15.91 -24.26
CA SER A 46 0.11 -15.67 -24.52
C SER A 46 0.98 -16.87 -24.14
N ASP A 47 1.77 -17.39 -25.08
CA ASP A 47 2.76 -18.44 -24.79
C ASP A 47 3.97 -17.91 -24.00
N VAL A 48 4.30 -16.63 -24.16
CA VAL A 48 5.37 -15.97 -23.41
C VAL A 48 5.00 -15.88 -21.93
N ALA A 49 3.75 -15.52 -21.63
CA ALA A 49 3.28 -15.29 -20.27
C ALA A 49 3.33 -16.56 -19.40
N LYS A 50 3.22 -17.76 -19.99
CA LYS A 50 3.33 -19.05 -19.26
C LYS A 50 4.64 -19.23 -18.50
N LYS A 51 5.69 -18.48 -18.86
CA LYS A 51 7.02 -18.52 -18.23
C LYS A 51 7.31 -17.26 -17.40
N ASP A 52 6.41 -16.28 -17.39
CA ASP A 52 6.61 -15.01 -16.71
C ASP A 52 6.07 -15.10 -15.27
N PRO A 53 6.90 -14.92 -14.23
CA PRO A 53 6.43 -14.91 -12.85
C PRO A 53 5.48 -13.75 -12.52
N PHE A 54 5.39 -12.71 -13.36
CA PHE A 54 4.45 -11.60 -13.19
C PHE A 54 3.10 -11.83 -13.87
N ALA A 55 2.93 -12.95 -14.59
CA ALA A 55 1.70 -13.25 -15.31
C ALA A 55 0.54 -13.61 -14.39
N LEU A 56 -0.61 -12.97 -14.59
CA LEU A 56 -1.86 -13.26 -13.89
C LEU A 56 -2.73 -14.19 -14.74
N HIS A 57 -2.69 -15.50 -14.45
CA HIS A 57 -3.47 -16.51 -15.17
C HIS A 57 -4.90 -16.61 -14.62
N LEU A 58 -5.79 -15.74 -15.09
CA LEU A 58 -7.19 -15.70 -14.66
C LEU A 58 -7.90 -17.04 -14.83
N GLU A 59 -7.60 -17.79 -15.90
CA GLU A 59 -8.22 -19.09 -16.20
C GLU A 59 -7.95 -20.18 -15.15
N ASN A 60 -6.94 -20.00 -14.30
CA ASN A 60 -6.57 -20.98 -13.28
C ASN A 60 -7.40 -20.85 -11.99
N SER A 61 -8.21 -19.79 -11.86
CA SER A 61 -9.09 -19.56 -10.72
C SER A 61 -10.52 -19.33 -11.21
N GLU A 62 -11.46 -20.20 -10.82
CA GLU A 62 -12.88 -20.06 -11.21
C GLU A 62 -13.46 -18.71 -10.78
N ALA A 63 -13.06 -18.22 -9.61
CA ALA A 63 -13.49 -16.92 -9.09
C ALA A 63 -12.96 -15.76 -9.94
N LEU A 64 -11.65 -15.72 -10.22
CA LEU A 64 -11.05 -14.65 -11.02
C LEU A 64 -11.52 -14.72 -12.48
N LYS A 65 -11.66 -15.92 -13.03
CA LYS A 65 -12.21 -16.13 -14.36
C LYS A 65 -13.63 -15.58 -14.47
N GLY A 66 -14.52 -15.96 -13.55
CA GLY A 66 -15.91 -15.50 -13.59
C GLY A 66 -16.05 -13.99 -13.38
N MET A 67 -15.23 -13.41 -12.51
CA MET A 67 -15.28 -11.97 -12.19
C MET A 67 -14.67 -11.09 -13.28
N TYR A 68 -13.61 -11.56 -13.95
CA TYR A 68 -12.85 -10.75 -14.92
C TYR A 68 -12.93 -11.31 -16.33
N LEU A 69 -12.39 -12.51 -16.57
CA LEU A 69 -12.19 -13.04 -17.93
C LEU A 69 -13.52 -13.28 -18.68
N ASP A 70 -14.51 -13.91 -18.04
CA ASP A 70 -15.80 -14.17 -18.66
C ASP A 70 -16.64 -12.87 -18.76
N ALA A 71 -16.32 -11.86 -17.95
CA ALA A 71 -17.00 -10.57 -17.88
C ALA A 71 -16.41 -9.48 -18.81
N GLU A 72 -15.32 -9.75 -19.52
CA GLU A 72 -14.64 -8.76 -20.40
C GLU A 72 -15.57 -8.11 -21.43
N HIS A 73 -16.66 -8.78 -21.82
CA HIS A 73 -17.63 -8.28 -22.78
C HIS A 73 -18.52 -7.14 -22.24
N GLU A 74 -18.55 -6.93 -20.92
CA GLU A 74 -19.36 -5.89 -20.28
C GLU A 74 -18.75 -4.49 -20.46
N ASP A 75 -17.42 -4.36 -20.33
CA ASP A 75 -16.74 -3.05 -20.33
C ASP A 75 -15.35 -3.05 -21.00
N ALA A 76 -14.90 -4.18 -21.56
CA ALA A 76 -13.54 -4.37 -22.11
C ALA A 76 -12.42 -4.12 -21.09
N TYR A 77 -12.69 -4.31 -19.80
CA TYR A 77 -11.67 -4.27 -18.76
C TYR A 77 -10.83 -5.55 -18.76
N TYR A 78 -9.53 -5.39 -19.03
CA TYR A 78 -8.58 -6.50 -19.08
C TYR A 78 -7.67 -6.49 -17.86
N ARG A 79 -7.98 -7.33 -16.87
CA ARG A 79 -7.28 -7.38 -15.57
C ARG A 79 -5.85 -7.91 -15.65
N ASP A 80 -5.55 -8.71 -16.66
CA ASP A 80 -4.33 -9.52 -16.83
C ASP A 80 -3.30 -8.90 -17.81
N GLN A 81 -3.36 -7.59 -17.99
CA GLN A 81 -2.38 -6.85 -18.78
C GLN A 81 -0.97 -6.98 -18.19
N SER A 82 0.03 -7.02 -19.07
CA SER A 82 1.43 -7.11 -18.64
C SER A 82 1.88 -5.83 -17.91
N VAL A 83 2.51 -6.01 -16.76
CA VAL A 83 3.18 -4.92 -16.01
C VAL A 83 4.42 -4.37 -16.72
N PHE A 84 4.84 -5.00 -17.81
CA PHE A 84 5.90 -4.53 -18.71
C PHE A 84 5.37 -4.10 -20.09
N GLY A 85 4.06 -3.85 -20.18
CA GLY A 85 3.42 -3.27 -21.36
C GLY A 85 3.77 -1.80 -21.58
N ASP A 86 3.23 -1.24 -22.66
CA ASP A 86 3.26 0.20 -22.92
C ASP A 86 2.28 0.94 -21.99
N GLY A 87 2.54 2.23 -21.74
CA GLY A 87 1.61 3.09 -20.97
C GLY A 87 1.72 2.95 -19.45
N ILE A 88 2.66 2.17 -18.94
CA ILE A 88 2.99 2.15 -17.51
C ILE A 88 3.68 3.47 -17.16
N SER A 89 3.05 4.26 -16.30
CA SER A 89 3.53 5.60 -15.94
C SER A 89 3.44 5.89 -14.45
N ILE A 90 3.18 4.87 -13.63
CA ILE A 90 3.06 5.01 -12.17
C ILE A 90 4.44 4.75 -11.57
N GLU A 91 4.90 5.62 -10.69
CA GLU A 91 6.18 5.44 -9.99
C GLU A 91 6.17 4.15 -9.15
N ASP A 92 7.19 3.32 -9.33
CA ASP A 92 7.39 2.08 -8.58
C ASP A 92 8.42 2.24 -7.44
N THR A 93 9.10 3.37 -7.41
CA THR A 93 9.93 3.84 -6.31
C THR A 93 9.48 5.23 -5.90
N MET A 94 9.24 5.46 -4.61
CA MET A 94 8.82 6.77 -4.10
C MET A 94 9.45 7.08 -2.75
N ASN A 95 9.78 8.36 -2.54
CA ASN A 95 10.15 8.92 -1.24
C ASN A 95 9.26 10.15 -0.97
N VAL A 96 8.58 10.17 0.16
CA VAL A 96 7.61 11.21 0.53
C VAL A 96 7.92 11.76 1.91
N LEU A 97 8.01 13.09 2.02
CA LEU A 97 8.12 13.84 3.26
C LEU A 97 6.83 14.61 3.51
N VAL A 98 6.19 14.37 4.65
CA VAL A 98 4.95 15.05 5.05
C VAL A 98 5.18 15.81 6.35
N LYS A 99 4.82 17.09 6.37
CA LYS A 99 4.69 17.87 7.61
C LYS A 99 3.21 17.93 7.99
N TYR A 100 2.89 17.55 9.22
CA TYR A 100 1.55 17.67 9.77
C TYR A 100 1.39 18.98 10.53
N ARG A 101 0.16 19.48 10.64
CA ARG A 101 -0.17 20.71 11.38
C ARG A 101 0.17 20.65 12.87
N SER A 102 0.22 19.45 13.45
CA SER A 102 0.65 19.23 14.83
C SER A 102 2.15 19.44 15.05
N GLY A 103 2.92 19.63 13.97
CA GLY A 103 4.37 19.66 14.01
C GLY A 103 5.02 18.30 13.80
N ALA A 104 4.26 17.19 13.82
CA ALA A 104 4.77 15.87 13.48
C ALA A 104 5.24 15.80 12.02
N SER A 105 6.20 14.93 11.73
CA SER A 105 6.70 14.65 10.38
C SER A 105 6.66 13.16 10.08
N LEU A 106 6.27 12.82 8.86
CA LEU A 106 6.33 11.46 8.31
C LEU A 106 7.31 11.43 7.15
N THR A 107 8.13 10.38 7.14
CA THR A 107 8.90 9.96 5.97
C THR A 107 8.35 8.62 5.52
N TYR A 108 7.97 8.51 4.25
CA TYR A 108 7.47 7.29 3.62
C TYR A 108 8.37 6.93 2.45
N SER A 109 8.70 5.64 2.32
CA SER A 109 9.47 5.09 1.21
C SER A 109 8.73 3.88 0.67
N LEU A 110 8.68 3.74 -0.64
CA LEU A 110 8.12 2.59 -1.35
C LEU A 110 9.11 2.08 -2.39
N THR A 111 9.20 0.75 -2.49
CA THR A 111 9.82 0.05 -3.62
C THR A 111 8.92 -1.12 -3.98
N ALA A 112 8.16 -0.99 -5.07
CA ALA A 112 7.12 -1.94 -5.49
C ALA A 112 7.67 -3.17 -6.24
N TYR A 113 8.99 -3.32 -6.32
CA TYR A 113 9.70 -4.45 -6.93
C TYR A 113 10.76 -5.02 -5.96
N ALA A 114 10.58 -4.79 -4.66
CA ALA A 114 11.46 -5.35 -3.64
C ALA A 114 11.41 -6.90 -3.67
N PRO A 115 12.54 -7.59 -3.39
CA PRO A 115 12.59 -9.05 -3.40
C PRO A 115 11.92 -9.71 -2.17
N TRP A 116 11.27 -8.90 -1.32
CA TRP A 116 10.52 -9.35 -0.16
C TRP A 116 9.30 -8.45 0.01
N GLU A 117 8.22 -9.00 0.56
CA GLU A 117 6.97 -8.29 0.79
C GLU A 117 6.80 -7.97 2.27
N GLY A 118 6.29 -6.77 2.55
CA GLY A 118 6.02 -6.31 3.90
C GLY A 118 6.39 -4.84 4.11
N PHE A 119 6.39 -4.41 5.37
CA PHE A 119 6.61 -3.02 5.71
C PHE A 119 7.18 -2.83 7.11
N ARG A 120 7.75 -1.65 7.33
CA ARG A 120 8.24 -1.19 8.64
C ARG A 120 7.60 0.13 8.99
N VAL A 121 7.11 0.24 10.23
CA VAL A 121 6.54 1.48 10.78
C VAL A 121 7.30 1.83 12.03
N ASN A 122 7.72 3.09 12.15
CA ASN A 122 8.45 3.55 13.31
C ASN A 122 7.86 4.86 13.81
N PHE A 123 7.45 4.87 15.07
CA PHE A 123 6.97 6.06 15.75
C PHE A 123 8.08 6.55 16.67
N ASN A 124 8.54 7.79 16.49
CA ASN A 124 9.53 8.41 17.36
C ASN A 124 8.86 9.53 18.15
N GLY A 125 9.07 9.54 19.46
CA GLY A 125 8.61 10.58 20.37
C GLY A 125 9.68 10.94 21.38
N THR A 126 9.40 11.91 22.24
CA THR A 126 10.34 12.37 23.27
C THR A 126 10.63 11.29 24.34
N GLY A 127 9.75 10.31 24.50
CA GLY A 127 9.92 9.19 25.43
C GLY A 127 10.61 7.95 24.83
N GLY A 128 10.90 7.93 23.53
CA GLY A 128 11.48 6.76 22.86
C GLY A 128 10.88 6.46 21.49
N ARG A 129 10.94 5.19 21.08
CA ARG A 129 10.52 4.71 19.76
C ARG A 129 9.70 3.42 19.84
N LEU A 130 8.66 3.33 19.04
CA LEU A 130 7.92 2.09 18.77
C LEU A 130 8.25 1.63 17.35
N GLU A 131 8.69 0.39 17.20
CA GLU A 131 9.07 -0.23 15.93
C GLU A 131 8.08 -1.35 15.61
N VAL A 132 7.57 -1.36 14.39
CA VAL A 132 6.72 -2.42 13.85
C VAL A 132 7.39 -2.95 12.59
N GLU A 133 7.55 -4.25 12.50
CA GLU A 133 8.01 -4.95 11.29
C GLU A 133 6.97 -6.01 10.93
N VAL A 134 6.55 -5.99 9.67
CA VAL A 134 5.70 -7.00 9.05
C VAL A 134 6.46 -7.52 7.84
N VAL A 135 6.59 -8.84 7.75
CA VAL A 135 7.13 -9.57 6.61
C VAL A 135 6.03 -10.52 6.16
N GLU A 136 5.69 -10.43 4.89
CA GLU A 136 4.67 -11.23 4.24
C GLU A 136 5.35 -12.25 3.33
N ASN A 137 4.73 -13.42 3.18
CA ASN A 137 5.25 -14.49 2.34
C ASN A 137 5.26 -14.00 0.90
N SER A 138 6.46 -13.83 0.36
CA SER A 138 6.67 -13.22 -0.97
C SER A 138 6.33 -14.16 -2.14
N TYR A 139 5.74 -15.33 -1.85
CA TYR A 139 5.39 -16.37 -2.82
C TYR A 139 3.88 -16.59 -2.82
N VAL A 140 3.14 -15.59 -3.28
CA VAL A 140 1.74 -15.76 -3.66
C VAL A 140 1.66 -15.45 -5.13
N ASN A 141 1.65 -16.52 -5.94
CA ASN A 141 1.30 -16.40 -7.36
C ASN A 141 -0.11 -15.80 -7.41
N SER A 142 -0.34 -14.77 -8.23
CA SER A 142 -1.59 -14.02 -8.29
C SER A 142 -2.83 -14.85 -8.73
N GLY A 143 -2.68 -16.17 -8.91
CA GLY A 143 -3.75 -17.14 -9.09
C GLY A 143 -3.85 -18.22 -7.99
N GLY A 144 -3.20 -18.03 -6.83
CA GLY A 144 -3.29 -18.91 -5.65
C GLY A 144 -4.58 -18.74 -4.84
N ASP A 145 -4.69 -19.44 -3.70
CA ASP A 145 -5.83 -19.26 -2.79
C ASP A 145 -5.78 -17.85 -2.18
N GLN A 146 -6.92 -17.17 -2.06
CA GLN A 146 -7.01 -15.84 -1.46
C GLN A 146 -6.57 -15.83 0.02
N ALA A 147 -6.58 -17.00 0.67
CA ALA A 147 -6.03 -17.19 2.01
C ALA A 147 -4.49 -17.02 2.08
N ASP A 148 -3.80 -17.15 0.94
CA ASP A 148 -2.33 -17.03 0.87
C ASP A 148 -1.88 -15.57 0.65
N GLU A 149 -2.72 -14.71 0.05
CA GLU A 149 -2.45 -13.26 -0.11
C GLU A 149 -2.25 -12.58 1.26
N GLY A 150 -1.09 -11.92 1.43
CA GLY A 150 -0.73 -11.28 2.70
C GLY A 150 -0.51 -12.27 3.86
N SER A 151 -0.26 -13.55 3.57
CA SER A 151 0.10 -14.53 4.59
C SER A 151 1.41 -14.10 5.27
N LEU A 152 1.40 -14.06 6.61
CA LEU A 152 2.48 -13.46 7.40
C LEU A 152 3.63 -14.45 7.60
N GLU A 153 4.85 -14.05 7.21
CA GLU A 153 6.07 -14.75 7.61
C GLU A 153 6.50 -14.32 9.02
N LYS A 154 6.43 -13.01 9.29
CA LYS A 154 6.86 -12.43 10.57
C LYS A 154 6.10 -11.16 10.91
N ARG A 155 5.73 -11.02 12.17
CA ARG A 155 5.21 -9.76 12.74
C ARG A 155 5.87 -9.51 14.08
N SER A 156 6.48 -8.34 14.27
CA SER A 156 7.08 -7.96 15.54
C SER A 156 6.79 -6.52 15.90
N ILE A 157 6.65 -6.27 17.21
CA ILE A 157 6.58 -4.93 17.78
C ILE A 157 7.65 -4.80 18.86
N VAL A 158 8.51 -3.79 18.74
CA VAL A 158 9.56 -3.49 19.72
C VAL A 158 9.38 -2.08 20.26
N LEU A 159 9.24 -1.98 21.57
CA LEU A 159 9.22 -0.72 22.30
C LEU A 159 10.63 -0.39 22.83
N ARG A 160 11.17 0.74 22.39
CA ARG A 160 12.45 1.29 22.86
C ARG A 160 12.19 2.55 23.66
N LYS A 161 12.02 2.42 24.97
CA LYS A 161 11.96 3.59 25.87
C LYS A 161 13.33 4.24 25.98
N LEU A 162 13.33 5.55 26.19
CA LEU A 162 14.57 6.30 26.36
C LEU A 162 15.35 5.79 27.59
N PHE A 163 16.64 5.50 27.40
CA PHE A 163 17.56 5.00 28.45
C PHE A 163 17.23 3.63 29.06
N GLU A 164 16.34 2.85 28.42
CA GLU A 164 15.99 1.50 28.87
C GLU A 164 16.39 0.46 27.81
N LYS A 165 16.40 -0.82 28.21
CA LYS A 165 16.56 -1.91 27.25
C LYS A 165 15.31 -2.02 26.36
N PRO A 166 15.45 -2.40 25.08
CA PRO A 166 14.31 -2.68 24.22
C PRO A 166 13.43 -3.79 24.81
N GLN A 167 12.12 -3.64 24.66
CA GLN A 167 11.12 -4.62 25.06
C GLN A 167 10.35 -5.07 23.82
N GLU A 168 10.32 -6.38 23.57
CA GLU A 168 9.42 -6.97 22.59
C GLU A 168 8.01 -7.05 23.17
N ILE A 169 7.02 -6.65 22.36
CA ILE A 169 5.61 -6.69 22.74
C ILE A 169 5.01 -7.96 22.12
N GLU A 170 4.57 -8.87 22.99
CA GLU A 170 3.87 -10.07 22.55
C GLU A 170 2.56 -9.69 21.87
N LEU A 171 2.33 -10.29 20.69
CA LEU A 171 1.11 -10.11 19.91
C LEU A 171 0.24 -11.34 20.04
N GLY A 172 -1.06 -11.14 20.19
CA GLY A 172 -2.02 -12.23 20.05
C GLY A 172 -2.12 -12.72 18.60
N GLU A 173 -2.66 -13.92 18.42
CA GLU A 173 -2.96 -14.44 17.09
C GLU A 173 -4.03 -13.55 16.41
N SER A 174 -3.81 -13.25 15.13
CA SER A 174 -4.79 -12.58 14.28
C SER A 174 -5.31 -13.56 13.24
N VAL A 175 -6.63 -13.62 13.08
CA VAL A 175 -7.29 -14.53 12.14
C VAL A 175 -7.90 -13.72 10.98
N GLY A 176 -7.73 -14.22 9.75
CA GLY A 176 -8.30 -13.64 8.53
C GLY A 176 -7.27 -12.90 7.67
N ALA A 177 -7.69 -12.51 6.47
CA ALA A 177 -6.87 -11.80 5.49
C ALA A 177 -6.29 -10.48 6.05
N HIS A 178 -5.10 -10.11 5.59
CA HIS A 178 -4.38 -8.90 6.02
C HIS A 178 -4.24 -8.77 7.55
N GLY A 179 -3.95 -9.88 8.23
CA GLY A 179 -3.83 -9.93 9.70
C GLY A 179 -5.14 -9.63 10.44
N GLY A 180 -6.28 -9.97 9.82
CA GLY A 180 -7.64 -9.81 10.37
C GLY A 180 -8.24 -8.41 10.23
N GLY A 181 -7.53 -7.48 9.57
CA GLY A 181 -8.00 -6.10 9.38
C GLY A 181 -9.28 -6.01 8.55
N ASP A 182 -9.40 -6.84 7.52
CA ASP A 182 -10.54 -6.83 6.60
C ASP A 182 -11.85 -7.18 7.30
N THR A 183 -11.84 -8.20 8.17
CA THR A 183 -13.02 -8.60 8.95
C THR A 183 -13.50 -7.46 9.84
N VAL A 184 -12.57 -6.73 10.48
CA VAL A 184 -12.91 -5.59 11.34
C VAL A 184 -13.46 -4.44 10.50
N LEU A 185 -12.85 -4.13 9.36
CA LEU A 185 -13.30 -3.08 8.45
C LEU A 185 -14.70 -3.38 7.89
N LEU A 186 -14.93 -4.60 7.40
CA LEU A 186 -16.22 -5.00 6.84
C LEU A 186 -17.34 -4.99 7.89
N ASN A 187 -17.04 -5.37 9.14
CA ASN A 187 -18.03 -5.26 10.21
C ASN A 187 -18.38 -3.80 10.54
N ASP A 188 -17.40 -2.87 10.48
CA ASP A 188 -17.66 -1.44 10.68
C ASP A 188 -18.52 -0.83 9.56
N LEU A 189 -18.37 -1.33 8.32
CA LEU A 189 -19.10 -0.82 7.15
C LEU A 189 -20.48 -1.44 6.96
N PHE A 190 -20.62 -2.75 7.18
CA PHE A 190 -21.81 -3.52 6.80
C PHE A 190 -22.40 -4.34 7.95
N GLY A 191 -21.67 -4.46 9.07
CA GLY A 191 -22.07 -5.26 10.22
C GLY A 191 -22.78 -4.45 11.30
N GLU A 192 -22.89 -5.07 12.47
CA GLU A 192 -23.42 -4.43 13.66
C GLU A 192 -22.31 -3.62 14.35
N PRO A 193 -22.55 -2.33 14.67
CA PRO A 193 -21.56 -1.49 15.35
C PRO A 193 -21.11 -2.11 16.68
N VAL A 194 -19.80 -2.19 16.88
CA VAL A 194 -19.17 -2.66 18.12
C VAL A 194 -18.45 -1.52 18.83
N SER A 195 -18.26 -1.64 20.14
CA SER A 195 -17.46 -0.67 20.89
C SER A 195 -16.01 -0.66 20.38
N ASP A 196 -15.52 0.51 20.01
CA ASP A 196 -14.16 0.71 19.50
C ASP A 196 -13.27 1.38 20.54
N GLU A 197 -12.83 0.61 21.53
CA GLU A 197 -11.96 1.06 22.63
C GLU A 197 -10.68 1.74 22.12
N TYR A 198 -10.15 1.26 20.99
CA TYR A 198 -8.91 1.75 20.39
C TYR A 198 -9.12 2.86 19.36
N MET A 199 -10.36 3.30 19.12
CA MET A 199 -10.70 4.39 18.18
C MET A 199 -10.09 4.19 16.78
N ARG A 200 -10.10 2.95 16.29
CA ARG A 200 -9.64 2.50 14.98
C ARG A 200 -10.47 3.10 13.84
N ALA A 201 -11.78 3.26 14.04
CA ALA A 201 -12.69 3.72 12.99
C ALA A 201 -12.27 5.10 12.44
N ALA A 202 -12.26 5.21 11.11
CA ALA A 202 -11.92 6.42 10.37
C ALA A 202 -13.20 7.07 9.82
N SER A 203 -13.32 8.38 10.00
CA SER A 203 -14.38 9.15 9.34
C SER A 203 -14.03 9.48 7.89
N HIS A 204 -15.02 9.86 7.10
CA HIS A 204 -14.81 10.39 5.75
C HIS A 204 -13.84 11.58 5.71
N VAL A 205 -13.77 12.41 6.76
CA VAL A 205 -12.80 13.51 6.89
C VAL A 205 -11.36 13.00 7.03
N ASP A 206 -11.14 11.91 7.78
CA ASP A 206 -9.82 11.29 7.87
C ASP A 206 -9.44 10.67 6.51
N GLY A 207 -10.39 10.05 5.83
CA GLY A 207 -10.20 9.51 4.48
C GLY A 207 -9.80 10.59 3.46
N ALA A 208 -10.52 11.71 3.44
CA ALA A 208 -10.21 12.85 2.58
C ALA A 208 -8.80 13.41 2.85
N ALA A 209 -8.45 13.63 4.14
CA ALA A 209 -7.12 14.09 4.51
C ALA A 209 -6.02 13.11 4.10
N SER A 210 -6.29 11.80 4.15
CA SER A 210 -5.32 10.78 3.78
C SER A 210 -5.09 10.71 2.27
N ILE A 211 -6.15 10.70 1.47
CA ILE A 211 -6.05 10.72 0.00
C ILE A 211 -5.33 11.98 -0.49
N LEU A 212 -5.60 13.13 0.14
CA LEU A 212 -4.91 14.39 -0.21
C LEU A 212 -3.40 14.33 -0.01
N THR A 213 -2.89 13.48 0.89
CA THR A 213 -1.44 13.27 1.03
C THR A 213 -0.86 12.66 -0.24
N GLY A 214 -1.54 11.64 -0.80
CA GLY A 214 -1.14 11.00 -2.06
C GLY A 214 -1.27 11.93 -3.27
N ILE A 215 -2.37 12.67 -3.37
CA ILE A 215 -2.56 13.65 -4.45
C ILE A 215 -1.48 14.74 -4.38
N ALA A 216 -1.14 15.22 -3.19
CA ALA A 216 -0.07 16.20 -2.99
C ALA A 216 1.30 15.61 -3.34
N ALA A 217 1.56 14.34 -3.02
CA ALA A 217 2.79 13.66 -3.42
C ALA A 217 2.91 13.58 -4.95
N ASN A 218 1.85 13.17 -5.67
CA ASN A 218 1.87 13.13 -7.13
C ASN A 218 2.10 14.51 -7.76
N ARG A 219 1.46 15.56 -7.22
CA ARG A 219 1.71 16.94 -7.66
C ARG A 219 3.15 17.38 -7.37
N SER A 220 3.71 16.98 -6.23
CA SER A 220 5.10 17.28 -5.88
C SER A 220 6.08 16.60 -6.85
N ILE A 221 5.85 15.33 -7.21
CA ILE A 221 6.69 14.59 -8.17
C ILE A 221 6.64 15.29 -9.53
N ALA A 222 5.43 15.60 -10.01
CA ALA A 222 5.24 16.23 -11.32
C ALA A 222 5.85 17.64 -11.44
N THR A 223 5.97 18.38 -10.33
CA THR A 223 6.43 19.78 -10.32
C THR A 223 7.83 19.96 -9.74
N GLY A 224 8.34 18.99 -9.00
CA GLY A 224 9.56 19.11 -8.19
C GLY A 224 9.44 20.09 -7.02
N GLN A 225 8.23 20.51 -6.64
CA GLN A 225 7.98 21.53 -5.62
C GLN A 225 7.28 20.97 -4.39
N VAL A 226 7.49 21.61 -3.24
CA VAL A 226 6.69 21.36 -2.03
C VAL A 226 5.25 21.81 -2.28
N VAL A 227 4.29 20.95 -1.96
CA VAL A 227 2.85 21.22 -2.11
C VAL A 227 2.22 21.50 -0.75
N ASN A 228 1.52 22.63 -0.63
CA ASN A 228 0.62 22.87 0.49
C ASN A 228 -0.72 22.16 0.21
N VAL A 229 -1.18 21.35 1.16
CA VAL A 229 -2.36 20.51 0.96
C VAL A 229 -3.63 21.33 0.79
N ASP A 230 -3.73 22.49 1.45
CA ASP A 230 -4.91 23.35 1.35
C ASP A 230 -5.07 23.98 -0.04
N ASP A 231 -4.00 24.03 -0.86
CA ASP A 231 -4.06 24.50 -2.24
C ASP A 231 -4.73 23.46 -3.17
N ILE A 232 -4.88 22.22 -2.70
CA ILE A 232 -5.61 21.15 -3.40
C ILE A 232 -7.08 21.17 -2.99
N LEU A 233 -7.33 21.04 -1.69
CA LEU A 233 -8.65 21.03 -1.10
C LEU A 233 -8.55 21.33 0.40
N GLN A 234 -9.34 22.29 0.85
CA GLN A 234 -9.51 22.54 2.27
C GLN A 234 -10.51 21.56 2.86
N VAL A 235 -10.02 20.68 3.74
CA VAL A 235 -10.88 19.74 4.48
C VAL A 235 -11.46 20.44 5.72
N PRO A 236 -12.72 20.21 6.10
CA PRO A 236 -13.27 20.73 7.35
C PRO A 236 -12.45 20.31 8.58
N GLU A 237 -12.48 21.14 9.62
CA GLU A 237 -12.03 20.71 10.94
C GLU A 237 -13.03 19.69 11.53
N LYS A 238 -12.53 18.87 12.45
CA LYS A 238 -13.33 17.87 13.16
C LYS A 238 -13.86 18.41 14.47
#